data_AF-A0A9D7PMB0-F1
#
_entry.id   AF-A0A9D7PMB0-F1
#
_cell.length_a   1.000
_cell.length_b   1.000
_cell.length_c   1.000
_cell.angle_alpha   90.00
_cell.angle_beta   90.00
_cell.angle_gamma   90.00
#
_symmetry.space_group_name_H-M   'P 1'
#
loop_
_entity.id
_entity.type
_entity.pdbx_description
1 polymer ?
#
loop_
_entity_poly.entity_id
_entity_poly.type
_entity_poly.pdbx_seq_one_letter_code
_entity_poly.pdbx_strand_id
1 'polypeptide(L)'
;MDDATLTVVDNGTLNGCSEGWIQRSWTIKDKCGNAVTATQKIIVKHRSDFEVIFPEDKVVTCDPDGSGLNRTDTGRRSSNN
;
A
#
# COMPACT_ATOMS: atom_id res chain seq x y z
N MET A 1 24.67 21.31 32.36
CA MET A 1 24.26 21.45 30.95
C MET A 1 22.81 21.87 30.94
N ASP A 2 22.45 22.89 30.17
CA ASP A 2 21.08 23.39 30.11
C ASP A 2 20.22 22.43 29.31
N ASP A 3 19.24 21.82 29.97
CA ASP A 3 18.32 20.92 29.29
C ASP A 3 17.07 21.72 28.90
N ALA A 4 16.83 21.83 27.59
CA ALA A 4 15.63 22.42 27.05
C ALA A 4 14.57 21.33 26.89
N THR A 5 13.34 21.64 27.28
CA THR A 5 12.23 20.68 27.13
C THR A 5 11.54 20.87 25.78
N LEU A 6 11.41 19.80 25.01
CA LEU A 6 10.61 19.76 23.78
C LEU A 6 9.24 19.12 24.06
N THR A 7 8.18 19.82 23.69
CA THR A 7 6.82 19.30 23.67
C THR A 7 6.31 19.27 22.22
N VAL A 8 5.73 18.15 21.81
CA VAL A 8 5.12 17.97 20.48
C VAL A 8 3.65 17.62 20.65
N VAL A 9 2.78 18.34 19.95
CA VAL A 9 1.35 18.07 19.92
C VAL A 9 0.90 17.93 18.48
N ASP A 10 0.28 16.80 18.17
CA ASP A 10 -0.30 16.50 16.87
C ASP A 10 -1.82 16.61 16.94
N ASN A 11 -2.39 17.32 15.97
CA ASN A 11 -3.83 17.37 15.72
C ASN A 11 -4.09 17.10 14.24
N GLY A 12 -5.24 16.52 13.91
CA GLY A 12 -5.59 16.33 12.52
C GLY A 12 -6.65 15.26 12.31
N THR A 13 -6.85 14.91 11.05
CA THR A 13 -7.79 13.87 10.66
C THR A 13 -7.20 13.08 9.50
N LEU A 14 -7.22 11.76 9.66
CA LEU A 14 -6.95 10.80 8.60
C LEU A 14 -8.26 10.08 8.26
N ASN A 15 -8.47 9.79 6.98
CA ASN A 15 -9.59 8.97 6.50
C ASN A 15 -9.27 7.47 6.68
N GLY A 16 -10.20 6.60 6.28
CA GLY A 16 -10.01 5.14 6.34
C GLY A 16 -8.85 4.60 5.49
N CYS A 17 -8.34 5.41 4.56
CA CYS A 17 -7.17 5.10 3.72
C CYS A 17 -5.86 5.68 4.29
N SER A 18 -5.86 6.17 5.54
CA SER A 18 -4.72 6.86 6.17
C SER A 18 -4.25 8.13 5.45
N GLU A 19 -5.12 8.76 4.67
CA GLU A 19 -4.85 10.04 4.00
C GLU A 19 -5.51 11.18 4.75
N GLY A 20 -4.92 12.37 4.68
CA GLY A 20 -5.49 13.55 5.32
C GLY A 20 -4.42 14.57 5.68
N TRP A 21 -4.57 15.19 6.84
CA TRP A 21 -3.64 16.21 7.30
C TRP A 21 -3.36 16.11 8.79
N ILE A 22 -2.16 16.55 9.16
CA ILE A 22 -1.69 16.67 10.54
C ILE A 22 -1.14 18.08 10.71
N GLN A 23 -1.61 18.82 11.71
CA GLN A 23 -0.95 20.02 12.22
C GLN A 23 -0.13 19.63 13.44
N ARG A 24 1.19 19.75 13.31
CA ARG A 24 2.15 19.48 14.38
C ARG A 24 2.62 20.79 14.98
N SER A 25 2.48 20.91 16.30
CA SER A 25 3.00 22.04 17.08
C SER A 25 4.25 21.60 17.85
N TRP A 26 5.34 22.33 17.66
CA TRP A 26 6.61 22.14 18.35
C TRP A 26 6.81 23.26 19.35
N THR A 27 6.93 22.95 20.64
CA THR A 27 7.22 23.94 21.69
C THR A 27 8.55 23.60 22.35
N ILE A 28 9.52 24.51 22.27
CA ILE A 28 10.79 24.42 22.99
C ILE A 28 10.73 25.38 24.18
N LYS A 29 11.03 24.89 25.38
CA LYS A 29 11.12 25.68 26.61
C LYS A 29 12.51 25.58 27.23
N ASP A 30 13.14 26.71 27.50
CA ASP A 30 14.41 26.76 28.23
C ASP A 30 14.21 26.74 29.76
N LYS A 31 15.31 26.58 30.51
CA LYS A 31 15.27 26.57 31.99
C LYS A 31 14.85 27.91 32.61
N CYS A 32 15.00 29.01 31.88
CA CYS A 32 14.63 30.35 32.32
C CYS A 32 13.13 30.60 32.18
N GLY A 33 12.42 29.67 31.53
CA GLY A 33 10.99 29.73 31.32
C GLY A 33 10.58 30.32 29.98
N ASN A 34 11.54 30.72 29.12
CA ASN A 34 11.22 31.21 27.79
C ASN A 34 10.76 30.03 26.94
N ALA A 35 9.67 30.23 26.18
CA ALA A 35 9.14 29.23 25.29
C ALA A 35 8.87 29.80 23.90
N VAL A 36 9.19 29.04 22.86
CA VAL A 36 8.85 29.33 21.47
C VAL A 36 8.05 28.18 20.89
N THR A 37 7.03 28.50 20.09
CA THR A 37 6.20 27.49 19.41
C THR A 37 6.20 27.70 17.90
N ALA A 38 6.36 26.62 17.15
CA ALA A 38 6.26 26.59 15.69
C ALA A 38 5.25 25.55 15.23
N THR A 39 4.49 25.85 14.17
CA THR A 39 3.49 24.94 13.62
C THR A 39 3.88 24.46 12.22
N GLN A 40 3.64 23.18 11.94
CA GLN A 40 3.88 22.54 10.65
C GLN A 40 2.57 21.89 10.17
N LYS A 41 2.18 22.16 8.92
CA LYS A 41 1.08 21.45 8.26
C LYS A 41 1.66 20.31 7.39
N ILE A 42 1.29 19.09 7.73
CA ILE A 42 1.69 17.86 7.05
C ILE A 42 0.47 17.35 6.28
N ILE A 43 0.61 17.09 4.98
CA ILE A 43 -0.43 16.49 4.15
C ILE A 43 0.00 15.06 3.81
N VAL A 44 -0.83 14.09 4.20
CA VAL A 44 -0.61 12.66 3.92
C VAL A 44 -1.48 12.27 2.73
N LYS A 45 -0.85 11.82 1.66
CA LYS A 45 -1.52 11.35 0.44
C LYS A 45 -1.14 9.91 0.17
N HIS A 46 -2.07 9.13 -0.34
CA HIS A 46 -1.75 7.84 -0.89
C HIS A 46 -0.88 8.00 -2.15
N ARG A 47 0.13 7.15 -2.28
CA ARG A 47 0.96 7.02 -3.47
C ARG A 47 0.91 5.56 -3.89
N SER A 48 0.17 5.25 -4.95
CA SER A 48 0.26 3.97 -5.63
C SER A 48 1.34 4.09 -6.70
N ASP A 49 2.39 3.28 -6.61
CA ASP A 49 3.49 3.23 -7.58
C ASP A 49 3.52 1.91 -8.38
N PHE A 50 2.44 1.14 -8.32
CA PHE A 50 2.31 -0.11 -9.06
C PHE A 50 1.35 0.03 -10.24
N GLU A 51 1.78 -0.50 -11.38
CA GLU A 51 0.94 -0.74 -12.54
C GLU A 51 0.70 -2.24 -12.64
N VAL A 52 -0.57 -2.67 -12.71
CA VAL A 52 -0.92 -4.07 -12.92
C VAL A 52 -1.11 -4.29 -14.42
N ILE A 53 -0.18 -5.00 -15.05
CA ILE A 53 -0.26 -5.40 -16.45
C ILE A 53 -0.68 -6.87 -16.50
N PHE A 54 -1.85 -7.12 -17.09
CA PHE A 54 -2.30 -8.48 -17.36
C PHE A 54 -1.61 -9.02 -18.63
N PRO A 55 -1.28 -10.32 -18.67
CA PRO A 55 -0.80 -10.93 -19.92
C PRO A 55 -1.91 -10.91 -20.97
N GLU A 56 -1.52 -10.97 -22.24
CA GLU A 56 -2.48 -11.14 -23.35
C GLU A 56 -3.30 -12.42 -23.17
N ASP A 57 -4.57 -12.36 -23.56
CA ASP A 57 -5.47 -13.51 -23.56
C ASP A 57 -4.89 -14.66 -24.40
N LYS A 58 -4.99 -15.88 -23.86
CA LYS A 58 -4.66 -17.10 -24.61
C LYS A 58 -5.94 -17.74 -25.12
N VAL A 59 -6.09 -17.79 -26.45
CA VAL A 59 -7.12 -18.57 -27.10
C VAL A 59 -6.63 -20.01 -27.24
N VAL A 60 -7.33 -20.94 -26.60
CA VAL A 60 -7.13 -22.38 -26.83
C VAL A 60 -8.21 -22.83 -27.83
N THR A 61 -7.79 -23.24 -29.02
CA THR A 61 -8.67 -23.92 -29.96
C THR A 61 -8.86 -25.36 -29.51
N CYS A 62 -10.11 -25.82 -29.44
CA CYS A 62 -10.37 -27.24 -29.30
C CYS A 62 -9.88 -27.93 -30.58
N ASP A 63 -8.70 -28.55 -30.54
CA ASP A 63 -8.31 -29.50 -31.59
C ASP A 63 -9.35 -30.62 -31.60
N PRO A 64 -9.99 -30.91 -32.75
CA PRO A 64 -10.86 -32.10 -32.88
C PRO A 64 -10.10 -33.40 -32.56
N ASP A 65 -8.76 -33.33 -32.55
CA ASP A 65 -7.85 -34.46 -32.38
C ASP A 65 -7.29 -34.53 -30.95
N GLY A 66 -7.63 -33.57 -30.07
CA GLY A 66 -7.21 -33.54 -28.68
C GLY A 66 -5.70 -33.36 -28.44
N SER A 67 -4.94 -33.00 -29.48
CA SER A 67 -3.48 -32.87 -29.45
C SER A 67 -2.96 -31.63 -28.71
N GLY A 68 -3.79 -30.61 -28.52
CA GLY A 68 -3.44 -29.38 -27.79
C GLY A 68 -3.65 -29.43 -26.28
N LEU A 69 -4.28 -30.49 -25.75
CA LEU A 69 -4.30 -30.74 -24.31
C LEU A 69 -3.12 -31.65 -24.00
N ASN A 70 -2.23 -31.24 -23.10
CA ASN A 70 -1.31 -32.19 -22.45
C ASN A 70 -2.17 -33.12 -21.57
N ARG A 71 -2.85 -34.09 -22.19
CA ARG A 71 -3.63 -35.14 -21.54
C ARG A 71 -2.67 -36.15 -20.91
N THR A 72 -1.84 -35.70 -19.97
CA THR A 72 -1.10 -36.63 -19.11
C THR A 72 -1.98 -37.14 -17.96
N ASP A 73 -3.21 -36.65 -17.83
CA ASP A 73 -4.15 -37.21 -16.87
C ASP A 73 -5.54 -37.41 -17.49
N THR A 74 -5.80 -38.64 -17.94
CA THR A 74 -7.04 -39.39 -17.68
C THR A 74 -7.09 -40.63 -18.57
N GLY A 75 -6.70 -41.76 -17.95
CA GLY A 75 -7.20 -43.11 -18.22
C GLY A 75 -7.59 -43.42 -19.67
N ARG A 76 -6.64 -43.99 -20.41
CA ARG A 76 -6.91 -44.93 -21.49
C ARG A 76 -7.95 -45.96 -21.01
N ARG A 77 -9.18 -45.90 -21.51
CA ARG A 77 -10.02 -47.09 -21.63
C ARG A 77 -10.45 -47.23 -23.07
N SER A 78 -9.75 -48.14 -23.75
CA SER A 78 -10.40 -48.94 -24.79
C SER A 78 -11.61 -49.58 -24.13
N SER A 79 -12.80 -49.27 -24.62
CA SER A 79 -13.92 -50.19 -24.55
C SER A 79 -14.38 -50.42 -25.98
N ASN A 80 -13.98 -51.57 -26.52
CA ASN A 80 -14.74 -52.22 -27.57
C ASN A 80 -16.17 -52.40 -27.05
N ASN A 81 -17.13 -51.84 -27.78
CA ASN A 81 -18.40 -52.51 -28.04
C ASN A 81 -18.88 -52.09 -29.43
#